data_AF-A0A1G3PSJ5-F1
#
_entry.id   AF-A0A1G3PSJ5-F1
#
_cell.length_a   1.000
_cell.length_b   1.000
_cell.length_c   1.000
_cell.angle_alpha   90.00
_cell.angle_beta   90.00
_cell.angle_gamma   90.00
#
_symmetry.space_group_name_H-M   'P 1'
#
loop_
_entity.id
_entity.type
_entity.pdbx_description
1 polymer ?
#
loop_
_entity_poly.entity_id
_entity_poly.type
_entity_poly.pdbx_seq_one_letter_code
_entity_poly.pdbx_strand_id
1 'polypeptide(L)'
;MKVKIIAFLSVFCLATGGFASVWENTGFSVQSEGTEEDKKTLVIQDESGANSFKVLYVAEITAKQAKKIADVAAEFFGWKSFPISQLRFLVNDKSIEVVLIPQKIEIDSVDYMSYFPSGLFFYVDFNDYILRYDFRMNYKGNLFLRVKGIYVNEQELRKQITGAVQNPKAFIKTGDIEYLANKLEDLEAKLAMMSYEMNELKVENFKYKCAMVTLQNRGFFMEVYPVSIENIAKVVDFKKANPAMSKDAIVKEMEKQGVKVSGNEVFLILSIFFNEHK
;
A
#
# COMPACT_ATOMS: atom_id res chain seq x y z
N MET A 1 2.23 -9.32 -59.33
CA MET A 1 2.43 -8.44 -58.16
C MET A 1 3.77 -8.79 -57.54
N LYS A 2 4.82 -7.98 -57.77
CA LYS A 2 6.20 -8.27 -57.35
C LYS A 2 6.42 -7.70 -55.95
N VAL A 3 6.52 -8.56 -54.94
CA VAL A 3 6.87 -8.15 -53.57
C VAL A 3 8.38 -7.96 -53.51
N LYS A 4 8.82 -6.71 -53.37
CA LYS A 4 10.21 -6.35 -53.08
C LYS A 4 10.47 -6.68 -51.61
N ILE A 5 11.30 -7.69 -51.36
CA ILE A 5 11.88 -7.96 -50.04
C ILE A 5 12.97 -6.91 -49.84
N ILE A 6 12.72 -5.94 -48.96
CA ILE A 6 13.72 -4.99 -48.49
C ILE A 6 14.51 -5.72 -47.41
N ALA A 7 15.73 -6.17 -47.76
CA ALA A 7 16.68 -6.70 -46.80
C ALA A 7 17.17 -5.55 -45.91
N PHE A 8 16.83 -5.61 -44.62
CA PHE A 8 17.39 -4.72 -43.60
C PHE A 8 18.83 -5.18 -43.35
N LEU A 9 19.79 -4.46 -43.92
CA LEU A 9 21.21 -4.71 -43.72
C LEU A 9 21.58 -4.20 -42.31
N SER A 10 21.62 -5.10 -41.34
CA SER A 10 22.22 -4.83 -40.03
C SER A 10 23.71 -4.58 -40.22
N VAL A 11 24.11 -3.32 -40.18
CA VAL A 11 25.52 -2.92 -40.20
C VAL A 11 26.13 -3.35 -38.86
N PHE A 12 26.86 -4.45 -38.87
CA PHE A 12 27.73 -4.90 -37.79
C PHE A 12 28.97 -3.99 -37.83
N CYS A 13 28.92 -2.84 -37.15
CA CYS A 13 30.13 -2.05 -36.94
C CYS A 13 31.02 -2.79 -35.94
N LEU A 14 32.06 -3.45 -36.45
CA LEU A 14 33.23 -3.87 -35.67
C LEU A 14 33.98 -2.59 -35.22
N ALA A 15 33.57 -2.03 -34.08
CA ALA A 15 34.33 -1.00 -33.38
C ALA A 15 35.36 -1.70 -32.48
N THR A 16 36.48 -2.13 -33.04
CA THR A 16 37.62 -2.63 -32.26
C THR A 16 38.55 -1.47 -31.90
N GLY A 17 38.75 -1.23 -30.60
CA GLY A 17 40.01 -0.63 -30.12
C GLY A 17 39.96 0.28 -28.88
N GLY A 18 38.85 0.95 -28.56
CA GLY A 18 38.84 1.94 -27.47
C GLY A 18 38.30 1.41 -26.14
N PHE A 19 37.12 0.78 -26.18
CA PHE A 19 36.33 0.48 -24.99
C PHE A 19 36.66 -0.87 -24.34
N ALA A 20 37.22 -1.83 -25.08
CA ALA A 20 37.64 -3.11 -24.53
C ALA A 20 38.72 -2.96 -23.43
N SER A 21 39.54 -1.92 -23.52
CA SER A 21 40.71 -1.72 -22.64
C SER A 21 40.38 -1.54 -21.16
N VAL A 22 39.29 -0.84 -20.82
CA VAL A 22 38.94 -0.59 -19.41
C VAL A 22 38.33 -1.80 -18.70
N TRP A 23 37.91 -2.81 -19.47
CA TRP A 23 37.37 -4.08 -18.97
C TRP A 23 38.42 -5.20 -18.92
N GLU A 24 39.64 -4.95 -19.38
CA GLU A 24 40.74 -5.91 -19.26
C GLU A 24 41.00 -6.29 -17.80
N ASN A 25 41.25 -7.57 -17.55
CA ASN A 25 41.49 -8.15 -16.22
C ASN A 25 40.31 -8.03 -15.23
N THR A 26 39.09 -7.75 -15.70
CA THR A 26 37.88 -7.76 -14.86
C THR A 26 37.16 -9.12 -14.83
N GLY A 27 37.56 -10.07 -15.68
CA GLY A 27 36.83 -11.34 -15.91
C GLY A 27 35.58 -11.19 -16.77
N PHE A 28 35.39 -10.00 -17.37
CA PHE A 28 34.27 -9.68 -18.25
C PHE A 28 34.73 -9.06 -19.57
N SER A 29 33.93 -9.23 -20.61
CA SER A 29 34.19 -8.72 -21.96
C SER A 29 32.98 -8.01 -22.55
N VAL A 30 33.22 -6.99 -23.36
CA VAL A 30 32.17 -6.26 -24.08
C VAL A 30 31.73 -7.08 -25.28
N GLN A 31 30.44 -7.43 -25.34
CA GLN A 31 29.85 -8.21 -26.43
C GLN A 31 29.23 -7.32 -27.51
N SER A 32 28.54 -6.26 -27.08
CA SER A 32 27.91 -5.32 -28.01
C SER A 32 27.82 -3.94 -27.42
N GLU A 33 27.79 -2.95 -28.30
CA GLU A 33 27.61 -1.54 -27.96
C GLU A 33 26.38 -0.97 -28.65
N GLY A 34 25.81 0.10 -28.10
CA GLY A 34 24.66 0.77 -28.68
C GLY A 34 24.33 2.06 -27.94
N THR A 35 23.13 2.59 -28.19
CA THR A 35 22.65 3.83 -27.58
C THR A 35 21.17 3.68 -27.20
N GLU A 36 20.77 4.19 -26.03
CA GLU A 36 19.39 4.21 -25.52
C GLU A 36 19.16 5.57 -24.83
N GLU A 37 18.17 6.35 -25.30
CA GLU A 37 17.78 7.65 -24.69
C GLU A 37 18.98 8.57 -24.37
N ASP A 38 19.82 8.84 -25.38
CA ASP A 38 21.03 9.66 -25.29
C ASP A 38 22.15 9.11 -24.37
N LYS A 39 22.04 7.87 -23.92
CA LYS A 39 23.09 7.16 -23.17
C LYS A 39 23.75 6.11 -24.04
N LYS A 40 25.08 6.03 -23.96
CA LYS A 40 25.81 4.89 -24.51
C LYS A 40 25.48 3.64 -23.70
N THR A 41 25.43 2.49 -24.36
CA THR A 41 25.11 1.21 -23.74
C THR A 41 26.14 0.16 -24.09
N LEU A 42 26.56 -0.64 -23.12
CA LEU A 42 27.37 -1.85 -23.30
C LEU A 42 26.56 -3.06 -22.82
N VAL A 43 26.63 -4.15 -23.57
CA VAL A 43 26.30 -5.49 -23.06
C VAL A 43 27.60 -6.19 -22.75
N ILE A 44 27.74 -6.60 -21.49
CA ILE A 44 28.96 -7.18 -20.94
C ILE A 44 28.65 -8.60 -20.50
N GLN A 45 29.57 -9.51 -20.75
CA GLN A 45 29.42 -10.94 -20.47
C GLN A 45 30.67 -11.50 -19.80
N ASP A 46 30.47 -12.46 -18.90
CA ASP A 46 31.58 -13.19 -18.27
C ASP A 46 32.27 -14.13 -19.28
N GLU A 47 33.47 -14.62 -18.93
CA GLU A 47 34.25 -15.53 -19.77
C GLU A 47 33.50 -16.83 -20.11
N SER A 48 32.60 -17.27 -19.22
CA SER A 48 31.81 -18.50 -19.42
C SER A 48 30.66 -18.34 -20.41
N GLY A 49 30.23 -17.10 -20.66
CA GLY A 49 29.03 -16.79 -21.43
C GLY A 49 27.72 -16.96 -20.65
N ALA A 50 27.75 -17.46 -19.41
CA ALA A 50 26.55 -17.72 -18.63
C ALA A 50 25.91 -16.45 -18.06
N ASN A 51 26.71 -15.44 -17.74
CA ASN A 51 26.26 -14.24 -17.05
C ASN A 51 26.46 -13.01 -17.92
N SER A 52 25.42 -12.20 -18.07
CA SER A 52 25.50 -10.93 -18.79
C SER A 52 24.77 -9.82 -18.05
N PHE A 53 25.25 -8.60 -18.23
CA PHE A 53 24.64 -7.39 -17.70
C PHE A 53 24.78 -6.23 -18.66
N LYS A 54 23.93 -5.22 -18.47
CA LYS A 54 23.92 -4.00 -19.27
C LYS A 54 24.51 -2.83 -18.49
N VAL A 55 25.36 -2.04 -19.13
CA VAL A 55 25.88 -0.78 -18.57
C VAL A 55 25.40 0.37 -19.43
N LEU A 56 24.78 1.38 -18.82
CA LEU A 56 24.38 2.62 -19.46
C LEU A 56 25.22 3.75 -18.89
N TYR A 57 25.70 4.65 -19.74
CA TYR A 57 26.60 5.73 -19.32
C TYR A 57 26.52 6.93 -20.26
N VAL A 58 26.78 8.12 -19.72
CA VAL A 58 26.84 9.37 -20.49
C VAL A 58 28.29 9.77 -20.75
N ALA A 59 29.11 9.77 -19.69
CA ALA A 59 30.54 10.05 -19.75
C ALA A 59 31.34 8.75 -19.76
N GLU A 60 32.53 8.80 -20.37
CA GLU A 60 33.46 7.67 -20.47
C GLU A 60 33.69 6.97 -19.12
N ILE A 61 33.65 5.63 -19.15
CA ILE A 61 33.82 4.81 -17.95
C ILE A 61 35.32 4.69 -17.64
N THR A 62 35.71 5.09 -16.43
CA THR A 62 37.08 4.93 -15.94
C THR A 62 37.39 3.48 -15.57
N ALA A 63 38.65 3.06 -15.60
CA ALA A 63 39.07 1.73 -15.16
C ALA A 63 38.66 1.42 -13.70
N LYS A 64 38.64 2.43 -12.82
CA LYS A 64 38.18 2.28 -11.42
C LYS A 64 36.68 1.97 -11.35
N GLN A 65 35.86 2.65 -12.17
CA GLN A 65 34.43 2.39 -12.26
C GLN A 65 34.14 1.02 -12.89
N ALA A 66 34.82 0.67 -13.98
CA ALA A 66 34.71 -0.63 -14.64
C ALA A 66 35.03 -1.78 -13.67
N LYS A 67 36.14 -1.68 -12.93
CA LYS A 67 36.49 -2.64 -11.87
C LYS A 67 35.40 -2.74 -10.81
N LYS A 68 34.89 -1.61 -10.32
CA LYS A 68 33.83 -1.61 -9.30
C LYS A 68 32.53 -2.25 -9.83
N ILE A 69 32.16 -2.00 -11.08
CA ILE A 69 31.00 -2.63 -11.72
C ILE A 69 31.21 -4.15 -11.80
N ALA A 70 32.38 -4.60 -12.24
CA ALA A 70 32.73 -6.01 -12.31
C ALA A 70 32.69 -6.70 -10.94
N ASP A 71 33.28 -6.08 -9.91
CA ASP A 71 33.26 -6.60 -8.54
C ASP A 71 31.81 -6.78 -8.02
N VAL A 72 30.95 -5.78 -8.28
CA VAL A 72 29.53 -5.83 -7.88
C VAL A 72 28.76 -6.88 -8.69
N ALA A 73 29.00 -6.98 -9.99
CA ALA A 73 28.36 -7.96 -10.84
C ALA A 73 28.73 -9.39 -10.42
N ALA A 74 30.02 -9.65 -10.17
CA ALA A 74 30.50 -10.95 -9.72
C ALA A 74 29.89 -11.36 -8.37
N GLU A 75 29.82 -10.43 -7.41
CA GLU A 75 29.15 -10.66 -6.12
C GLU A 75 27.68 -11.05 -6.31
N PHE A 76 26.95 -10.31 -7.16
CA PHE A 76 25.54 -10.52 -7.39
C PHE A 76 25.27 -11.84 -8.15
N PHE A 77 26.04 -12.18 -9.17
CA PHE A 77 25.91 -13.48 -9.85
C PHE A 77 26.28 -14.66 -8.95
N GLY A 78 27.03 -14.43 -7.86
CA GLY A 78 27.31 -15.43 -6.83
C GLY A 78 26.14 -15.71 -5.88
N TRP A 79 25.05 -14.94 -5.94
CA TRP A 79 23.91 -15.09 -5.03
C TRP A 79 23.14 -16.39 -5.25
N LYS A 80 22.74 -17.04 -4.15
CA LYS A 80 22.00 -18.31 -4.19
C LYS A 80 20.50 -18.14 -4.00
N SER A 81 20.10 -17.18 -3.19
CA SER A 81 18.70 -16.94 -2.79
C SER A 81 17.96 -16.04 -3.78
N PHE A 82 18.71 -15.33 -4.64
CA PHE A 82 18.21 -14.33 -5.58
C PHE A 82 18.80 -14.56 -6.99
N PRO A 83 18.49 -15.67 -7.67
CA PRO A 83 18.96 -15.88 -9.04
C PRO A 83 18.54 -14.69 -9.92
N ILE A 84 19.47 -14.14 -10.68
CA ILE A 84 19.31 -12.86 -11.37
C ILE A 84 18.70 -13.08 -12.74
N SER A 85 17.63 -12.35 -13.05
CA SER A 85 17.04 -12.30 -14.39
C SER A 85 17.66 -11.20 -15.24
N GLN A 86 17.89 -10.05 -14.62
CA GLN A 86 18.45 -8.88 -15.30
C GLN A 86 19.28 -8.08 -14.31
N LEU A 87 20.46 -7.68 -14.75
CA LEU A 87 21.33 -6.76 -14.03
C LEU A 87 21.67 -5.57 -14.94
N ARG A 88 21.40 -4.37 -14.45
CA ARG A 88 21.63 -3.12 -15.19
C ARG A 88 22.38 -2.14 -14.30
N PHE A 89 23.45 -1.58 -14.84
CA PHE A 89 24.21 -0.50 -14.23
C PHE A 89 23.93 0.80 -15.00
N LEU A 90 23.75 1.89 -14.28
CA LEU A 90 23.69 3.24 -14.83
C LEU A 90 24.81 4.06 -14.18
N VAL A 91 25.79 4.44 -14.98
CA VAL A 91 26.93 5.26 -14.56
C VAL A 91 26.58 6.72 -14.85
N ASN A 92 26.48 7.52 -13.79
CA ASN A 92 26.30 8.96 -13.87
C ASN A 92 27.54 9.69 -13.34
N ASP A 93 27.47 11.00 -13.16
CA ASP A 93 28.59 11.84 -12.73
C ASP A 93 28.99 11.63 -11.27
N LYS A 94 28.08 11.12 -10.44
CA LYS A 94 28.27 11.02 -8.97
C LYS A 94 28.26 9.58 -8.44
N SER A 95 27.73 8.64 -9.21
CA SER A 95 27.44 7.30 -8.73
C SER A 95 27.33 6.27 -9.84
N ILE A 96 27.34 5.01 -9.43
CA ILE A 96 26.85 3.88 -10.23
C ILE A 96 25.55 3.43 -9.58
N GLU A 97 24.43 3.61 -10.28
CA GLU A 97 23.14 3.03 -9.89
C GLU A 97 23.03 1.62 -10.45
N VAL A 98 22.40 0.72 -9.71
CA VAL A 98 22.29 -0.69 -10.07
C VAL A 98 20.86 -1.15 -9.86
N VAL A 99 20.25 -1.64 -10.92
CA VAL A 99 18.92 -2.25 -10.91
C VAL A 99 19.09 -3.75 -11.13
N LEU A 100 18.67 -4.52 -10.14
CA LEU A 100 18.69 -5.99 -10.16
C LEU A 100 17.27 -6.50 -10.15
N ILE A 101 16.89 -7.25 -11.18
CA ILE A 101 15.60 -7.95 -11.25
C ILE A 101 15.86 -9.43 -10.99
N PRO A 102 15.42 -9.97 -9.83
CA PRO A 102 15.56 -11.39 -9.55
C PRO A 102 14.52 -12.20 -10.34
N GLN A 103 14.85 -13.43 -10.69
CA GLN A 103 13.91 -14.42 -11.26
C GLN A 103 12.94 -14.93 -10.20
N LYS A 104 13.45 -15.16 -8.98
CA LYS A 104 12.69 -15.53 -7.79
C LYS A 104 13.41 -15.02 -6.56
N ILE A 105 12.68 -14.88 -5.46
CA ILE A 105 13.25 -14.57 -4.16
C ILE A 105 12.76 -15.60 -3.16
N GLU A 106 13.63 -16.54 -2.84
CA GLU A 106 13.29 -17.62 -1.91
C GLU A 106 14.17 -17.51 -0.67
N ILE A 107 13.55 -17.23 0.48
CA ILE A 107 14.23 -17.13 1.77
C ILE A 107 13.54 -18.10 2.72
N ASP A 108 14.30 -19.06 3.25
CA ASP A 108 13.79 -20.11 4.14
C ASP A 108 12.53 -20.82 3.59
N SER A 109 12.55 -21.13 2.28
CA SER A 109 11.44 -21.76 1.52
C SER A 109 10.14 -20.95 1.43
N VAL A 110 10.19 -19.65 1.73
CA VAL A 110 9.10 -18.71 1.49
C VAL A 110 9.41 -17.88 0.25
N ASP A 111 8.45 -17.75 -0.66
CA ASP A 111 8.55 -16.89 -1.83
C ASP A 111 8.22 -15.44 -1.46
N TYR A 112 9.20 -14.57 -1.62
CA TYR A 112 9.10 -13.14 -1.38
C TYR A 112 8.89 -12.32 -2.65
N MET A 113 8.84 -12.94 -3.84
CA MET A 113 8.77 -12.21 -5.11
C MET A 113 7.58 -11.23 -5.17
N SER A 114 6.44 -11.61 -4.56
CA SER A 114 5.25 -10.76 -4.46
C SER A 114 5.47 -9.40 -3.78
N TYR A 115 6.50 -9.27 -2.94
CA TYR A 115 6.85 -8.02 -2.28
C TYR A 115 7.64 -7.06 -3.19
N PHE A 116 8.16 -7.48 -4.35
CA PHE A 116 9.11 -6.70 -5.15
C PHE A 116 8.59 -6.34 -6.55
N PRO A 117 7.81 -5.26 -6.69
CA PRO A 117 7.22 -4.90 -7.99
C PRO A 117 8.23 -4.37 -9.02
N SER A 118 9.40 -3.89 -8.59
CA SER A 118 10.37 -3.21 -9.48
C SER A 118 11.81 -3.70 -9.31
N GLY A 119 11.99 -4.89 -8.71
CA GLY A 119 13.31 -5.43 -8.38
C GLY A 119 13.98 -4.77 -7.17
N LEU A 120 15.28 -4.98 -7.06
CA LEU A 120 16.15 -4.44 -6.02
C LEU A 120 17.00 -3.30 -6.59
N PHE A 121 17.11 -2.22 -5.82
CA PHE A 121 17.89 -1.05 -6.20
C PHE A 121 19.10 -0.88 -5.28
N PHE A 122 20.26 -0.75 -5.91
CA PHE A 122 21.53 -0.49 -5.26
C PHE A 122 22.20 0.72 -5.91
N TYR A 123 23.17 1.28 -5.19
CA TYR A 123 23.99 2.35 -5.72
C TYR A 123 25.36 2.38 -5.05
N VAL A 124 26.35 2.90 -5.77
CA VAL A 124 27.71 3.17 -5.30
C VAL A 124 27.99 4.65 -5.49
N ASP A 125 28.25 5.37 -4.41
CA ASP A 125 28.64 6.79 -4.45
C ASP A 125 30.14 6.91 -4.75
N PHE A 126 30.56 7.84 -5.62
CA PHE A 126 31.97 8.01 -5.97
C PHE A 126 32.82 8.70 -4.89
N ASN A 127 32.22 9.23 -3.84
CA ASN A 127 32.96 9.80 -2.72
C ASN A 127 33.63 8.70 -1.87
N ASP A 128 32.96 7.56 -1.68
CA ASP A 128 33.44 6.48 -0.80
C ASP A 128 33.45 5.08 -1.43
N TYR A 129 32.87 4.91 -2.62
CA TYR A 129 32.79 3.65 -3.35
C TYR A 129 32.11 2.51 -2.56
N ILE A 130 31.29 2.84 -1.56
CA ILE A 130 30.53 1.88 -0.76
C ILE A 130 29.22 1.53 -1.48
N LEU A 131 28.95 0.22 -1.61
CA LEU A 131 27.70 -0.29 -2.16
C LEU A 131 26.58 -0.18 -1.12
N ARG A 132 25.48 0.44 -1.52
CA ARG A 132 24.28 0.67 -0.70
C ARG A 132 23.06 0.15 -1.42
N TYR A 133 22.00 -0.11 -0.67
CA TYR A 133 20.68 -0.44 -1.22
C TYR A 133 19.64 0.53 -0.69
N ASP A 134 18.63 0.78 -1.52
CA ASP A 134 17.45 1.57 -1.16
C ASP A 134 16.30 1.19 -2.08
N PHE A 135 15.46 0.26 -1.64
CA PHE A 135 14.35 -0.25 -2.43
C PHE A 135 13.06 -0.29 -1.62
N ARG A 136 11.94 -0.40 -2.35
CA ARG A 136 10.61 -0.50 -1.79
C ARG A 136 10.07 -1.91 -1.92
N MET A 137 9.42 -2.36 -0.87
CA MET A 137 8.66 -3.61 -0.84
C MET A 137 7.18 -3.31 -0.71
N ASN A 138 6.33 -3.95 -1.51
CA ASN A 138 4.87 -3.87 -1.38
C ASN A 138 4.38 -4.90 -0.36
N TYR A 139 4.02 -4.44 0.82
CA TYR A 139 3.41 -5.23 1.87
C TYR A 139 1.88 -5.10 1.83
N LYS A 140 1.16 -6.21 1.69
CA LYS A 140 -0.31 -6.25 1.70
C LYS A 140 -1.00 -5.29 0.71
N GLY A 141 -0.43 -5.13 -0.48
CA GLY A 141 -1.04 -4.50 -1.65
C GLY A 141 -0.91 -2.98 -1.71
N ASN A 142 -1.04 -2.28 -0.58
CA ASN A 142 -1.03 -0.82 -0.53
C ASN A 142 0.00 -0.20 0.41
N LEU A 143 0.72 -1.00 1.22
CA LEU A 143 1.69 -0.46 2.18
C LEU A 143 3.11 -0.67 1.65
N PHE A 144 3.84 0.41 1.40
CA PHE A 144 5.23 0.33 0.99
C PHE A 144 6.17 0.33 2.21
N LEU A 145 7.06 -0.65 2.27
CA LEU A 145 8.15 -0.72 3.23
C LEU A 145 9.43 -0.28 2.52
N ARG A 146 10.17 0.69 3.07
CA ARG A 146 11.46 1.13 2.51
C ARG A 146 12.59 0.42 3.23
N VAL A 147 13.38 -0.34 2.49
CA VAL A 147 14.54 -1.06 3.01
C VAL A 147 15.79 -0.40 2.45
N LYS A 148 16.60 0.19 3.34
CA LYS A 148 17.80 0.95 2.97
C LYS A 148 18.97 0.66 3.90
N GLY A 149 20.19 0.67 3.37
CA GLY A 149 21.38 0.42 4.16
C GLY A 149 22.64 0.23 3.33
N ILE A 150 23.74 -0.10 4.01
CA ILE A 150 25.00 -0.48 3.38
C ILE A 150 24.94 -1.98 3.07
N TYR A 151 25.33 -2.37 1.86
CA TYR A 151 25.46 -3.78 1.50
C TYR A 151 26.70 -4.38 2.15
N VAL A 152 26.50 -5.48 2.89
CA VAL A 152 27.59 -6.24 3.51
C VAL A 152 27.77 -7.57 2.80
N ASN A 153 26.69 -8.34 2.68
CA ASN A 153 26.62 -9.60 1.95
C ASN A 153 25.15 -10.01 1.74
N GLU A 154 24.92 -11.07 0.96
CA GLU A 154 23.59 -11.62 0.68
C GLU A 154 22.83 -12.02 1.96
N GLN A 155 23.51 -12.61 2.95
CA GLN A 155 22.88 -13.10 4.18
C GLN A 155 22.31 -11.96 5.02
N GLU A 156 23.06 -10.86 5.18
CA GLU A 156 22.58 -9.67 5.89
C GLU A 156 21.44 -8.98 5.15
N LEU A 157 21.50 -8.92 3.81
CA LEU A 157 20.39 -8.39 3.01
C LEU A 157 19.10 -9.22 3.23
N ARG A 158 19.20 -10.55 3.25
CA ARG A 158 18.05 -11.42 3.56
C ARG A 158 17.46 -11.12 4.92
N LYS A 159 18.29 -10.94 5.96
CA LYS A 159 17.80 -10.57 7.29
C LYS A 159 17.02 -9.26 7.27
N GLN A 160 17.46 -8.28 6.49
CA GLN A 160 16.75 -6.99 6.35
C GLN A 160 15.41 -7.14 5.64
N ILE A 161 15.36 -7.92 4.55
CA ILE A 161 14.12 -8.22 3.82
C ILE A 161 13.12 -8.99 4.72
N THR A 162 13.57 -10.05 5.37
CA THR A 162 12.74 -10.84 6.29
C THR A 162 12.29 -10.00 7.49
N GLY A 163 13.18 -9.18 8.05
CA GLY A 163 12.88 -8.25 9.14
C GLY A 163 11.83 -7.21 8.77
N ALA A 164 11.85 -6.71 7.52
CA ALA A 164 10.83 -5.79 7.03
C ALA A 164 9.45 -6.44 6.97
N VAL A 165 9.36 -7.70 6.54
CA VAL A 165 8.08 -8.44 6.51
C VAL A 165 7.60 -8.83 7.91
N GLN A 166 8.51 -9.24 8.81
CA GLN A 166 8.17 -9.65 10.18
C GLN A 166 7.81 -8.46 11.08
N ASN A 167 8.48 -7.31 10.91
CA ASN A 167 8.23 -6.09 11.67
C ASN A 167 8.04 -4.86 10.76
N PRO A 168 6.95 -4.82 9.97
CA PRO A 168 6.73 -3.77 8.98
C PRO A 168 6.70 -2.37 9.61
N LYS A 169 6.24 -2.25 10.87
CA LYS A 169 6.18 -0.96 11.59
C LYS A 169 7.53 -0.25 11.69
N ALA A 170 8.62 -1.00 11.80
CA ALA A 170 9.97 -0.42 11.87
C ALA A 170 10.42 0.20 10.52
N PHE A 171 9.87 -0.29 9.41
CA PHE A 171 10.26 0.09 8.04
C PHE A 171 9.27 1.07 7.37
N ILE A 172 8.12 1.32 7.99
CA ILE A 172 7.15 2.35 7.58
C ILE A 172 7.60 3.75 8.03
N LYS A 173 8.13 3.87 9.26
CA LYS A 173 8.46 5.16 9.91
C LYS A 173 9.48 6.03 9.16
N THR A 174 10.20 5.49 8.19
CA THR A 174 11.28 6.17 7.48
C THR A 174 10.95 6.52 6.03
N GLY A 175 9.78 6.15 5.51
CA GLY A 175 9.55 6.09 4.06
C GLY A 175 8.45 6.98 3.49
N ASP A 176 7.28 7.10 4.14
CA ASP A 176 6.09 7.66 3.47
C ASP A 176 5.03 8.20 4.46
N ILE A 177 5.36 9.31 5.13
CA ILE A 177 4.41 10.02 6.03
C ILE A 177 3.19 10.49 5.22
N GLU A 178 3.39 10.85 3.95
CA GLU A 178 2.35 11.36 3.07
C GLU A 178 1.33 10.27 2.72
N TYR A 179 1.77 9.05 2.40
CA TYR A 179 0.86 7.91 2.26
C TYR A 179 0.04 7.66 3.53
N LEU A 180 0.66 7.71 4.71
CA LEU A 180 -0.04 7.53 5.98
C LEU A 180 -1.04 8.65 6.25
N ALA A 181 -0.68 9.89 5.96
CA ALA A 181 -1.56 11.05 6.09
C ALA A 181 -2.78 10.92 5.16
N ASN A 182 -2.57 10.63 3.88
CA ASN A 182 -3.65 10.40 2.91
C ASN A 182 -4.56 9.23 3.34
N LYS A 183 -3.98 8.17 3.92
CA LYS A 183 -4.78 7.05 4.42
C LYS A 183 -5.59 7.40 5.66
N LEU A 184 -5.04 8.26 6.52
CA LEU A 184 -5.74 8.78 7.69
C LEU A 184 -6.92 9.65 7.27
N GLU A 185 -6.72 10.57 6.32
CA GLU A 185 -7.78 11.41 5.76
C GLU A 185 -8.91 10.57 5.12
N ASP A 186 -8.58 9.53 4.34
CA ASP A 186 -9.57 8.59 3.79
C ASP A 186 -10.40 7.89 4.89
N LEU A 187 -9.74 7.51 5.99
CA LEU A 187 -10.43 6.88 7.12
C LEU A 187 -11.30 7.86 7.89
N GLU A 188 -10.85 9.09 8.10
CA GLU A 188 -11.64 10.16 8.73
C GLU A 188 -12.88 10.50 7.90
N ALA A 189 -12.74 10.60 6.58
CA ALA A 189 -13.87 10.81 5.67
C ALA A 189 -14.89 9.66 5.73
N LYS A 190 -14.42 8.40 5.76
CA LYS A 190 -15.30 7.23 5.92
C LYS A 190 -16.02 7.21 7.26
N LEU A 191 -15.34 7.58 8.34
CA LEU A 191 -15.95 7.69 9.66
C LEU A 191 -17.01 8.79 9.70
N ALA A 192 -16.77 9.92 9.05
CA ALA A 192 -17.74 11.01 8.93
C ALA A 192 -18.99 10.57 8.15
N MET A 193 -18.82 9.90 6.99
CA MET A 193 -19.93 9.35 6.21
C MET A 193 -20.74 8.32 7.00
N MET A 194 -20.06 7.36 7.65
CA MET A 194 -20.72 6.34 8.45
C MET A 194 -21.48 6.93 9.64
N SER A 195 -20.93 7.98 10.27
CA SER A 195 -21.62 8.69 11.36
C SER A 195 -22.86 9.43 10.86
N TYR A 196 -22.79 10.03 9.67
CA TYR A 196 -23.93 10.68 9.02
C TYR A 196 -25.04 9.67 8.70
N GLU A 197 -24.71 8.56 8.02
CA GLU A 197 -25.67 7.49 7.69
C GLU A 197 -26.31 6.89 8.96
N MET A 198 -25.52 6.69 10.02
CA MET A 198 -26.03 6.20 11.30
C MET A 198 -27.01 7.19 11.95
N ASN A 199 -26.78 8.50 11.80
CA ASN A 199 -27.70 9.51 12.31
C ASN A 199 -29.01 9.55 11.49
N GLU A 200 -28.92 9.50 10.16
CA GLU A 200 -30.09 9.39 9.27
C GLU A 200 -30.94 8.17 9.62
N LEU A 201 -30.31 6.99 9.75
CA LEU A 201 -30.99 5.75 10.13
C LEU A 201 -31.66 5.84 11.51
N LYS A 202 -31.04 6.53 12.49
CA LYS A 202 -31.65 6.76 13.81
C LYS A 202 -32.89 7.64 13.70
N VAL A 203 -32.84 8.70 12.89
CA VAL A 203 -33.97 9.60 12.65
C VAL A 203 -35.11 8.86 11.95
N GLU A 204 -34.81 8.08 10.91
CA GLU A 204 -35.79 7.25 10.23
C GLU A 204 -36.41 6.20 11.16
N ASN A 205 -35.59 5.48 11.93
CA ASN A 205 -36.07 4.48 12.89
C ASN A 205 -36.99 5.11 13.94
N PHE A 206 -36.66 6.31 14.42
CA PHE A 206 -37.51 7.06 15.34
C PHE A 206 -38.88 7.38 14.70
N LYS A 207 -38.90 7.88 13.46
CA LYS A 207 -40.14 8.16 12.72
C LYS A 207 -40.98 6.89 12.53
N TYR A 208 -40.37 5.77 12.15
CA TYR A 208 -41.05 4.48 12.03
C TYR A 208 -41.67 4.03 13.35
N LYS A 209 -40.93 4.14 14.46
CA LYS A 209 -41.45 3.81 15.79
C LYS A 209 -42.61 4.73 16.20
N CYS A 210 -42.53 6.03 15.92
CA CYS A 210 -43.65 6.95 16.15
C CYS A 210 -44.90 6.59 15.34
N ALA A 211 -44.72 6.25 14.06
CA ALA A 211 -45.81 5.79 13.20
C ALA A 211 -46.44 4.51 13.74
N MET A 212 -45.62 3.56 14.23
CA MET A 212 -46.10 2.33 14.86
C MET A 212 -46.88 2.60 16.14
N VAL A 213 -46.41 3.50 17.02
CA VAL A 213 -47.16 3.93 18.22
C VAL A 213 -48.53 4.47 17.81
N THR A 214 -48.58 5.33 16.80
CA THR A 214 -49.83 5.93 16.32
C THR A 214 -50.76 4.86 15.75
N LEU A 215 -50.28 4.00 14.86
CA LEU A 215 -51.09 2.96 14.22
C LEU A 215 -51.68 1.95 15.22
N GLN A 216 -51.00 1.74 16.36
CA GLN A 216 -51.44 0.83 17.41
C GLN A 216 -52.26 1.51 18.50
N ASN A 217 -52.29 2.85 18.55
CA ASN A 217 -53.14 3.60 19.48
C ASN A 217 -54.59 3.61 19.00
N ARG A 218 -55.28 2.48 19.19
CA ARG A 218 -56.64 2.25 18.69
C ARG A 218 -57.68 2.25 19.79
N GLY A 219 -58.83 2.84 19.48
CA GLY A 219 -60.03 2.74 20.31
C GLY A 219 -60.74 1.38 20.20
N PHE A 220 -61.77 1.19 21.02
CA PHE A 220 -62.60 -0.01 21.03
C PHE A 220 -63.24 -0.33 19.66
N PHE A 221 -63.52 0.70 18.85
CA PHE A 221 -64.06 0.56 17.49
C PHE A 221 -63.00 0.60 16.39
N MET A 222 -61.73 0.32 16.71
CA MET A 222 -60.60 0.29 15.76
C MET A 222 -60.23 1.64 15.12
N GLU A 223 -60.77 2.74 15.62
CA GLU A 223 -60.35 4.09 15.26
C GLU A 223 -58.92 4.36 15.73
N VAL A 224 -58.09 4.93 14.86
CA VAL A 224 -56.70 5.29 15.16
C VAL A 224 -56.67 6.70 15.74
N TYR A 225 -56.16 6.85 16.96
CA TYR A 225 -55.96 8.16 17.59
C TYR A 225 -54.52 8.63 17.43
N PRO A 226 -54.29 9.80 16.81
CA PRO A 226 -52.94 10.32 16.59
C PRO A 226 -52.24 10.60 17.92
N VAL A 227 -50.97 10.18 18.03
CA VAL A 227 -50.11 10.50 19.17
C VAL A 227 -49.10 11.54 18.74
N SER A 228 -48.99 12.64 19.48
CA SER A 228 -48.03 13.71 19.16
C SER A 228 -46.59 13.19 19.23
N ILE A 229 -45.80 13.47 18.19
CA ILE A 229 -44.36 13.14 18.14
C ILE A 229 -43.61 13.80 19.31
N GLU A 230 -44.00 15.01 19.71
CA GLU A 230 -43.41 15.71 20.84
C GLU A 230 -43.65 14.98 22.17
N ASN A 231 -44.85 14.40 22.35
CA ASN A 231 -45.17 13.62 23.53
C ASN A 231 -44.39 12.30 23.55
N ILE A 232 -44.25 11.64 22.38
CA ILE A 232 -43.42 10.44 22.24
C ILE A 232 -41.97 10.74 22.60
N ALA A 233 -41.40 11.82 22.07
CA ALA A 233 -40.03 12.24 22.34
C ALA A 233 -39.81 12.47 23.85
N LYS A 234 -40.71 13.21 24.52
CA LYS A 234 -40.62 13.46 25.97
C LYS A 234 -40.65 12.19 26.80
N VAL A 235 -41.55 11.25 26.49
CA VAL A 235 -41.63 9.96 27.20
C VAL A 235 -40.35 9.14 26.99
N VAL A 236 -39.82 9.12 25.75
CA VAL A 236 -38.55 8.45 25.43
C VAL A 236 -37.39 9.08 26.21
N ASP A 237 -37.36 10.40 26.32
CA ASP A 237 -36.30 11.11 27.04
C ASP A 237 -36.37 10.87 28.55
N PHE A 238 -37.56 10.86 29.15
CA PHE A 238 -37.72 10.46 30.56
C PHE A 238 -37.22 9.05 30.82
N LYS A 239 -37.54 8.11 29.93
CA LYS A 239 -37.13 6.71 30.08
C LYS A 239 -35.62 6.52 29.84
N LYS A 240 -35.02 7.27 28.92
CA LYS A 240 -33.55 7.29 28.75
C LYS A 240 -32.83 7.88 29.95
N ALA A 241 -33.36 8.97 30.52
CA ALA A 241 -32.77 9.62 31.69
C ALA A 241 -32.94 8.79 32.97
N ASN A 242 -34.06 8.07 33.11
CA ASN A 242 -34.33 7.17 34.21
C ASN A 242 -34.99 5.87 33.72
N PRO A 243 -34.20 4.83 33.40
CA PRO A 243 -34.71 3.55 32.92
C PRO A 243 -35.64 2.83 33.90
N ALA A 244 -35.57 3.12 35.20
CA ALA A 244 -36.42 2.49 36.22
C ALA A 244 -37.81 3.17 36.34
N MET A 245 -38.04 4.29 35.65
CA MET A 245 -39.30 5.01 35.73
C MET A 245 -40.45 4.14 35.19
N SER A 246 -41.50 3.99 36.00
CA SER A 246 -42.70 3.21 35.63
C SER A 246 -43.64 4.03 34.76
N LYS A 247 -44.53 3.35 34.03
CA LYS A 247 -45.59 3.96 33.22
C LYS A 247 -46.37 5.02 34.00
N ASP A 248 -46.82 4.69 35.21
CA ASP A 248 -47.63 5.60 36.04
C ASP A 248 -46.83 6.81 36.53
N ALA A 249 -45.53 6.64 36.77
CA ALA A 249 -44.64 7.75 37.12
C ALA A 249 -44.44 8.69 35.93
N ILE A 250 -44.29 8.16 34.71
CA ILE A 250 -44.18 8.94 33.48
C ILE A 250 -45.46 9.75 33.22
N VAL A 251 -46.65 9.13 33.35
CA VAL A 251 -47.93 9.84 33.17
C VAL A 251 -48.04 11.01 34.14
N LYS A 252 -47.75 10.79 35.42
CA LYS A 252 -47.77 11.85 36.44
C LYS A 252 -46.78 12.97 36.14
N GLU A 253 -45.60 12.64 35.60
CA GLU A 253 -44.59 13.64 35.27
C GLU A 253 -44.99 14.48 34.05
N MET A 254 -45.59 13.87 33.03
CA MET A 254 -46.16 14.59 31.89
C MET A 254 -47.29 15.54 32.30
N GLU A 255 -48.18 15.10 33.21
CA GLU A 255 -49.27 15.92 33.74
C GLU A 255 -48.77 17.14 34.53
N LYS A 256 -47.71 16.98 35.34
CA LYS A 256 -47.07 18.11 36.04
C LYS A 256 -46.53 19.17 35.07
N GLN A 257 -46.11 18.75 33.87
CA GLN A 257 -45.63 19.64 32.82
C GLN A 257 -46.77 20.20 31.94
N GLY A 258 -48.03 19.99 32.34
CA GLY A 258 -49.21 20.48 31.61
C GLY A 258 -49.51 19.70 30.33
N VAL A 259 -48.91 18.53 30.15
CA VAL A 259 -49.11 17.69 28.96
C VAL A 259 -49.99 16.49 29.33
N LYS A 260 -51.21 16.47 28.80
CA LYS A 260 -52.12 15.35 29.00
C LYS A 260 -51.73 14.20 28.06
N VAL A 261 -51.39 13.05 28.64
CA VAL A 261 -51.13 11.78 27.92
C VAL A 261 -51.92 10.66 28.59
N SER A 262 -52.40 9.71 27.80
CA SER A 262 -53.10 8.53 28.32
C SER A 262 -52.11 7.46 28.77
N GLY A 263 -52.53 6.60 29.71
CA GLY A 263 -51.74 5.43 30.11
C GLY A 263 -51.48 4.46 28.96
N ASN A 264 -52.39 4.37 27.98
CA ASN A 264 -52.22 3.54 26.79
C ASN A 264 -51.13 4.09 25.85
N GLU A 265 -51.09 5.42 25.64
CA GLU A 265 -50.03 6.06 24.85
C GLU A 265 -48.65 5.79 25.46
N VAL A 266 -48.51 6.00 26.77
CA VAL A 266 -47.23 5.75 27.46
C VAL A 266 -46.85 4.27 27.38
N PHE A 267 -47.81 3.35 27.56
CA PHE A 267 -47.58 1.91 27.41
C PHE A 267 -47.05 1.54 26.02
N LEU A 268 -47.68 2.04 24.95
CA LEU A 268 -47.27 1.75 23.57
C LEU A 268 -45.88 2.31 23.26
N ILE A 269 -45.56 3.52 23.76
CA ILE A 269 -44.23 4.11 23.61
C ILE A 269 -43.19 3.24 24.30
N LEU A 270 -43.42 2.82 25.55
CA LEU A 270 -42.49 1.95 26.29
C LEU A 270 -42.31 0.57 25.60
N SER A 271 -43.40 -0.02 25.11
CA SER A 271 -43.38 -1.29 24.38
C SER A 271 -42.54 -1.21 23.11
N ILE A 272 -42.71 -0.16 22.29
CA ILE A 272 -42.07 -0.05 20.97
C ILE A 272 -40.62 0.45 21.07
N PHE A 273 -40.34 1.39 21.97
CA PHE A 273 -39.01 1.99 22.08
C PHE A 273 -38.07 1.22 23.01
N PHE A 274 -38.60 0.55 24.04
CA PHE A 274 -37.83 -0.08 25.10
C PHE A 274 -38.17 -1.57 25.31
N ASN A 275 -39.10 -2.13 24.53
CA ASN A 275 -39.51 -3.54 24.63
C ASN A 275 -40.13 -3.89 26.01
N GLU A 276 -40.81 -2.92 26.63
CA GLU A 276 -41.47 -3.08 27.93
C GLU A 276 -42.99 -3.30 27.77
N HIS A 277 -43.43 -4.54 27.97
CA HIS A 277 -44.82 -4.97 27.72
C HIS A 277 -45.66 -5.14 29.00
N LYS A 278 -45.19 -4.65 30.16
CA LYS A 278 -45.84 -4.82 31.46
C LYS A 278 -46.08 -3.48 32.15
#